data_AF-A0A8T4TFF5-F1
#
_entry.id   AF-A0A8T4TFF5-F1
#
_cell.length_a   1.000
_cell.length_b   1.000
_cell.length_c   1.000
_cell.angle_alpha   90.00
_cell.angle_beta   90.00
_cell.angle_gamma   90.00
#
_symmetry.space_group_name_H-M   'P 1'
#
loop_
_entity.id
_entity.type
_entity.pdbx_description
1 polymer ?
#
loop_
_entity_poly.entity_id
_entity_poly.type
_entity_poly.pdbx_seq_one_letter_code
_entity_poly.pdbx_strand_id
1 'polypeptide(L)' 'MVTTIQINEKTLKVLKKIKDETRSSSYDEAINKLVSHQNSESLAGFLGKRPIKELLKDLRDKNGRF' A
#
# COMPACT_ATOMS: atom_id res chain seq x y z
N MET A 1 14.90 17.62 -7.21
CA MET A 1 14.40 19.00 -7.02
C MET A 1 13.97 19.11 -5.57
N VAL A 2 14.38 20.16 -4.86
CA VAL A 2 13.97 20.35 -3.46
C VAL A 2 12.74 21.25 -3.41
N THR A 3 11.71 20.81 -2.69
CA THR A 3 10.47 21.57 -2.53
C THR A 3 10.28 21.86 -1.05
N THR A 4 10.12 23.13 -0.70
CA THR A 4 9.77 23.51 0.68
C THR A 4 8.26 23.46 0.84
N ILE A 5 7.80 22.70 1.82
CA ILE A 5 6.39 22.67 2.23
C ILE A 5 6.26 23.23 3.63
N GLN A 6 5.18 23.95 3.88
CA GLN A 6 4.82 24.41 5.22
C GLN A 6 3.89 23.38 5.86
N ILE A 7 4.19 22.98 7.09
CA ILE A 7 3.38 22.03 7.85
C ILE A 7 3.14 22.55 9.27
N ASN A 8 2.07 22.07 9.90
CA ASN A 8 1.78 22.38 11.30
C ASN A 8 2.84 21.74 12.22
N GLU A 9 3.15 22.39 13.34
CA GLU A 9 4.07 21.87 14.36
C GLU A 9 3.65 20.49 14.88
N LYS A 10 2.34 20.24 15.01
CA LYS A 10 1.81 18.92 15.41
C LYS A 10 2.21 17.84 14.40
N THR A 11 2.10 18.14 13.11
CA THR A 11 2.50 17.22 12.03
C THR A 11 4.01 16.95 12.05
N LEU A 12 4.82 17.99 12.31
CA LEU A 12 6.26 17.82 12.44
C LEU A 12 6.64 16.90 13.61
N LYS A 13 5.95 16.99 14.74
CA LYS A 13 6.16 16.08 15.90
C LYS A 13 5.87 14.62 15.55
N VAL A 14 4.80 14.38 14.80
CA VAL A 14 4.46 13.03 14.32
C VAL A 14 5.51 12.52 13.35
N LEU A 15 5.93 13.32 12.37
CA LEU A 15 6.97 12.95 11.40
C LEU A 15 8.31 12.61 12.07
N LYS A 16 8.69 13.33 13.13
CA LYS A 16 9.88 13.00 13.92
C LYS A 16 9.79 11.60 14.55
N LYS A 17 8.67 11.29 15.21
CA LYS A 17 8.44 9.97 15.80
C LYS A 17 8.52 8.86 14.76
N ILE A 18 7.85 9.04 13.62
CA ILE A 18 7.85 8.06 12.53
C ILE A 18 9.26 7.86 11.96
N LYS A 19 10.03 8.95 11.81
CA LYS A 19 11.42 8.88 11.36
C LYS A 19 12.27 8.04 12.31
N ASP A 20 12.12 8.25 13.62
CA ASP A 20 12.85 7.52 14.66
C ASP A 20 12.45 6.03 14.69
N GLU A 21 11.15 5.74 14.64
CA GLU A 21 10.60 4.38 14.61
C GLU A 21 11.06 3.59 13.36
N THR A 22 11.06 4.23 12.21
CA THR A 22 11.49 3.62 10.93
C THR A 22 13.01 3.68 10.71
N ARG A 23 13.76 4.25 11.67
CA ARG A 23 15.21 4.52 11.60
C ARG A 23 15.63 5.15 10.27
N SER A 24 14.80 6.07 9.77
CA SER A 24 15.00 6.68 8.46
C SER A 24 16.03 7.81 8.54
N SER A 25 16.87 7.91 7.51
CA SER A 25 17.92 8.94 7.42
C SER A 25 17.35 10.34 7.22
N SER A 26 16.28 10.43 6.43
CA SER A 26 15.60 11.68 6.04
C SER A 26 14.09 11.63 6.29
N TYR A 27 13.45 12.80 6.32
CA TYR A 27 11.99 12.87 6.39
C TYR A 27 11.33 12.35 5.11
N ASP A 28 11.94 12.56 3.94
CA ASP A 28 11.45 12.04 2.67
C ASP A 28 11.40 10.51 2.66
N GLU A 29 12.44 9.87 3.19
CA GLU A 29 12.48 8.42 3.35
C GLU A 29 11.39 7.93 4.32
N ALA A 30 11.21 8.62 5.45
CA ALA A 30 10.15 8.30 6.42
C ALA A 30 8.75 8.44 5.80
N ILE A 31 8.51 9.49 5.02
CA ILE A 31 7.24 9.73 4.30
C ILE A 31 7.00 8.62 3.27
N ASN A 32 8.01 8.26 2.48
CA ASN A 32 7.89 7.19 1.48
C ASN A 32 7.55 5.84 2.13
N LYS A 33 8.21 5.49 3.24
CA LYS A 33 7.90 4.27 4.00
C LYS A 33 6.50 4.29 4.60
N LEU A 34 6.04 5.45 5.09
CA LEU A 34 4.69 5.61 5.63
C LEU A 34 3.63 5.36 4.54
N VAL A 35 3.80 5.99 3.37
CA VAL A 35 2.88 5.83 2.23
C VAL A 35 2.89 4.39 1.71
N SER A 36 4.07 3.75 1.63
CA SER A 36 4.16 2.36 1.17
C SER A 36 3.46 1.37 2.12
N HIS A 37 3.45 1.64 3.43
CA HIS A 37 2.71 0.82 4.41
C HIS A 37 1.19 1.01 4.30
N GLN A 38 0.70 2.17 3.86
CA GLN A 38 -0.74 2.40 3.67
C GLN A 38 -1.28 1.73 2.41
N ASN A 39 -0.42 1.47 1.41
CA ASN A 39 -0.80 0.81 0.16
C ASN A 39 -0.92 -0.73 0.26
N SER A 40 -0.93 -1.31 1.47
CA SER A 40 -1.17 -2.74 1.65
C SER A 40 -2.65 -3.16 1.63
N GLU A 41 -3.58 -2.26 1.28
CA GLU A 41 -4.95 -2.62 0.88
C GLU A 41 -5.00 -2.74 -0.66
N SER A 42 -5.43 -3.81 -1.32
CA SER A 42 -6.06 -5.06 -0.91
C SER A 42 -5.87 -6.06 -2.08
N LEU A 43 -5.60 -7.33 -1.81
CA LEU A 43 -5.75 -8.39 -2.83
C LEU A 43 -7.20 -8.47 -3.37
N ALA A 44 -8.16 -7.83 -2.70
CA ALA A 44 -9.54 -7.70 -3.14
C ALA A 44 -9.70 -6.90 -4.44
N GLY A 45 -8.85 -5.91 -4.72
CA GLY A 45 -8.88 -5.17 -5.99
C GLY A 45 -8.39 -5.97 -7.20
N PHE A 46 -7.47 -6.93 -6.99
CA PHE A 46 -6.95 -7.79 -8.06
C PHE A 46 -7.88 -8.99 -8.33
N LEU A 47 -8.52 -9.54 -7.30
CA LEU A 47 -9.56 -10.56 -7.44
C LEU A 47 -10.92 -9.99 -7.93
N GLY A 48 -11.24 -8.74 -7.61
CA GLY A 48 -12.51 -8.10 -8.01
C GLY A 48 -12.60 -7.71 -9.48
N LYS A 49 -11.46 -7.65 -10.20
CA LYS A 49 -11.42 -7.36 -11.64
C LYS A 49 -11.56 -8.59 -12.54
N ARG A 50 -11.46 -9.81 -11.98
CA ARG A 50 -11.81 -11.02 -12.72
C ARG A 50 -13.30 -11.25 -12.57
N PRO A 51 -14.08 -11.33 -13.66
CA PRO A 51 -15.48 -11.72 -13.54
C PRO A 51 -15.52 -13.09 -12.87
N ILE A 52 -16.31 -13.24 -11.81
CA ILE A 52 -16.51 -14.52 -11.10
C ILE A 52 -16.81 -15.66 -12.10
N LYS A 53 -17.42 -15.34 -13.26
CA LYS A 53 -17.64 -16.26 -14.37
C LYS A 53 -16.35 -16.86 -14.96
N GLU A 54 -15.25 -16.12 -15.08
CA GLU A 54 -13.96 -16.66 -15.55
C GLU A 54 -13.33 -17.55 -14.47
N LEU A 55 -13.39 -17.11 -13.20
CA LEU A 55 -12.87 -17.87 -12.08
C LEU A 55 -13.62 -19.20 -11.87
N LEU A 56 -14.94 -19.20 -12.08
CA LEU A 56 -15.79 -20.39 -12.06
C LEU A 56 -15.65 -21.25 -13.33
N LYS A 57 -15.25 -20.66 -14.47
CA LYS A 57 -14.98 -21.41 -15.71
C LYS A 57 -13.75 -22.28 -15.56
N ASP A 58 -12.68 -21.74 -14.98
CA ASP A 58 -11.44 -22.50 -14.68
C ASP A 58 -11.66 -23.60 -13.62
N LEU A 59 -12.55 -23.37 -12.65
CA LEU A 59 -12.92 -24.37 -11.64
C LEU A 59 -13.86 -25.45 -12.19
N ARG A 60 -14.77 -25.09 -13.11
CA ARG A 60 -15.70 -26.02 -13.75
C ARG A 60 -15.02 -26.94 -14.75
N ASP A 61 -14.02 -26.46 -15.49
CA ASP A 61 -13.25 -27.29 -16.45
C ASP A 61 -12.36 -28.33 -15.74
N LYS A 62 -11.90 -28.05 -14.51
CA LYS A 62 -11.09 -29.01 -13.74
C LYS A 62 -11.88 -30.19 -13.15
N ASN A 63 -13.19 -30.07 -12.99
CA ASN A 63 -14.04 -31.12 -12.41
C ASN A 63 -14.81 -31.92 -13.49
N GLY A 64 -14.45 -31.79 -14.77
CA GLY A 64 -15.21 -32.32 -15.91
C GLY A 64 -14.50 -33.37 -16.77
N ARG A 65 -13.44 -34.01 -16.27
CA ARG A 65 -12.84 -35.20 -16.92
C ARG A 65 -12.39 -36.19 -15.85
N PHE A 66 -13.30 -37.08 -15.45
CA PHE A 66 -13.16 -38.53 -15.23
C PHE A 66 -14.42 -39.03 -14.51
#